data_AF-A0A9Q7E9Y4-F1
#
_entry.id   AF-A0A9Q7E9Y4-F1
#
_cell.length_a   1.000
_cell.length_b   1.000
_cell.length_c   1.000
_cell.angle_alpha   90.00
_cell.angle_beta   90.00
_cell.angle_gamma   90.00
#
_symmetry.space_group_name_H-M   'P 1'
#
loop_
_entity.id
_entity.type
_entity.pdbx_description
1 polymer ?
#
loop_
_entity_poly.entity_id
_entity_poly.type
_entity_poly.pdbx_seq_one_letter_code
_entity_poly.pdbx_strand_id
1 'polypeptide(L)'
;MKKILVLFTLLFLLSGGTMLAFTITQQTTEAVEKSFDPTQPYGYTITFVERATGIIVYEETFCAIEVELPAIYERIFEPFGDDVLDDYEVRIKGNGPCNY
;
A
#
# COMPACT_ATOMS: atom_id res chain seq x y z
N MET A 1 -53.77 2.22 -21.69
CA MET A 1 -53.31 3.61 -21.45
C MET A 1 -52.75 3.71 -20.04
N LYS A 2 -51.85 4.68 -19.83
CA LYS A 2 -51.06 5.02 -18.63
C LYS A 2 -49.81 4.18 -18.37
N LYS A 3 -48.69 4.74 -18.87
CA LYS A 3 -47.29 4.51 -18.52
C LYS A 3 -47.03 5.11 -17.14
N ILE A 4 -46.42 4.36 -16.22
CA ILE A 4 -45.64 4.96 -15.13
C ILE A 4 -44.23 4.40 -15.29
N LEU A 5 -43.40 5.29 -15.79
CA LEU A 5 -41.96 5.18 -15.97
C LEU A 5 -41.35 5.23 -14.56
N VAL A 6 -40.96 4.09 -13.98
CA VAL A 6 -40.14 4.11 -12.77
C VAL A 6 -38.70 4.33 -13.22
N LEU A 7 -38.25 5.55 -12.95
CA LEU A 7 -36.94 6.11 -13.22
C LEU A 7 -35.87 5.25 -12.53
N PHE A 8 -35.19 4.41 -13.30
CA PHE A 8 -33.98 3.68 -12.87
C PHE A 8 -32.78 4.60 -13.08
N THR A 9 -32.48 5.38 -12.04
CA THR A 9 -31.27 6.20 -11.87
C THR A 9 -31.06 6.22 -10.35
N LEU A 10 -29.91 5.90 -9.76
CA LEU A 10 -28.54 6.10 -10.18
C LEU A 10 -27.63 5.34 -9.16
N LEU A 11 -26.39 5.05 -9.55
CA LEU A 11 -25.27 4.53 -8.74
C LEU A 11 -25.22 3.01 -8.44
N PHE A 12 -24.93 2.24 -9.48
CA PHE A 12 -23.88 1.21 -9.37
C PHE A 12 -22.52 1.93 -9.43
N LEU A 13 -22.03 2.37 -8.28
CA LEU A 13 -20.69 2.95 -8.14
C LEU A 13 -20.20 2.56 -6.75
N LEU A 14 -19.57 1.39 -6.71
CA LEU A 14 -18.40 1.03 -5.89
C LEU A 14 -18.21 -0.48 -6.07
N SER A 15 -17.84 -0.83 -7.30
CA SER A 15 -17.02 -2.00 -7.59
C SER A 15 -15.80 -2.01 -6.66
N GLY A 16 -15.51 -3.18 -6.09
CA GLY A 16 -14.16 -3.66 -5.82
C GLY A 16 -13.27 -2.75 -4.97
N GLY A 17 -13.12 -3.09 -3.69
CA GLY A 17 -12.04 -2.48 -2.89
C GLY A 17 -11.80 -3.11 -1.53
N THR A 18 -12.52 -4.18 -1.17
CA THR A 18 -12.47 -4.72 0.20
C THR A 18 -11.43 -5.81 0.41
N MET A 19 -10.43 -5.97 -0.46
CA MET A 19 -9.48 -7.10 -0.35
C MET A 19 -7.98 -6.76 -0.47
N LEU A 20 -7.58 -5.49 -0.40
CA LEU A 20 -6.14 -5.13 -0.42
C LEU A 20 -5.63 -4.38 0.82
N ALA A 21 -6.53 -3.85 1.66
CA ALA A 21 -6.15 -3.20 2.92
C ALA A 21 -5.67 -4.20 4.00
N PHE A 22 -5.82 -5.52 3.77
CA PHE A 22 -5.64 -6.54 4.79
C PHE A 22 -4.26 -7.22 4.82
N THR A 23 -3.32 -6.89 3.92
CA THR A 23 -2.07 -7.69 3.81
C THR A 23 -0.77 -6.93 4.04
N ILE A 24 -0.74 -5.60 3.93
CA ILE A 24 0.50 -4.82 4.19
C ILE A 24 0.51 -4.22 5.61
N THR A 25 -0.66 -3.77 6.09
CA THR A 25 -0.82 -3.15 7.42
C THR A 25 -0.62 -4.14 8.58
N GLN A 26 -0.84 -5.44 8.37
CA GLN A 26 -0.66 -6.46 9.42
C GLN A 26 0.79 -6.95 9.54
N GLN A 27 1.59 -6.93 8.46
CA GLN A 27 3.00 -7.31 8.56
C GLN A 27 3.85 -6.27 9.30
N THR A 28 3.40 -5.02 9.38
CA THR A 28 4.09 -3.96 10.14
C THR A 28 3.81 -4.01 11.64
N THR A 29 2.84 -4.80 12.11
CA THR A 29 2.39 -4.74 13.51
C THR A 29 3.18 -5.65 14.45
N GLU A 30 3.68 -6.80 14.00
CA GLU A 30 4.41 -7.72 14.90
C GLU A 30 5.86 -7.27 15.22
N ALA A 31 6.41 -6.31 14.47
CA ALA A 31 7.74 -5.74 14.74
C ALA A 31 7.72 -4.39 15.48
N VAL A 32 6.55 -3.77 15.70
CA VAL A 32 6.43 -2.37 16.15
C VAL A 32 5.51 -2.22 17.37
N GLU A 33 5.62 -3.12 18.36
CA GLU A 33 5.11 -2.84 19.72
C GLU A 33 6.11 -1.96 20.51
N LYS A 34 6.42 -0.77 19.99
CA LYS A 34 7.13 0.25 20.78
C LYS A 34 6.80 1.66 20.28
N SER A 35 5.78 2.26 20.89
CA SER A 35 5.53 3.70 20.91
C SER A 35 5.68 4.42 19.55
N PHE A 36 5.06 3.89 18.50
CA PHE A 36 4.97 4.58 17.23
C PHE A 36 3.94 5.71 17.36
N ASP A 37 4.38 6.96 17.43
CA ASP A 37 3.49 8.11 17.31
C ASP A 37 3.10 8.24 15.83
N PRO A 38 1.84 8.03 15.45
CA PRO A 38 1.40 8.01 14.05
C PRO A 38 1.50 9.37 13.36
N THR A 39 1.74 10.43 14.14
CA THR A 39 1.93 11.80 13.66
C THR A 39 3.39 12.16 13.44
N GLN A 40 4.32 11.34 13.94
CA GLN A 40 5.75 11.57 13.78
C GLN A 40 6.29 10.82 12.58
N PRO A 41 7.12 11.47 11.75
CA PRO A 41 7.68 10.85 10.56
C PRO A 41 8.67 9.75 10.94
N TYR A 42 8.53 8.61 10.29
CA TYR A 42 9.39 7.45 10.47
C TYR A 42 10.01 7.04 9.14
N GLY A 43 11.24 6.53 9.21
CA GLY A 43 11.99 6.11 8.04
C GLY A 43 11.65 4.68 7.67
N TYR A 44 11.44 4.44 6.38
CA TYR A 44 11.18 3.14 5.79
C TYR A 44 12.12 2.90 4.62
N THR A 45 12.61 1.69 4.47
CA THR A 45 13.21 1.21 3.21
C THR A 45 12.30 0.14 2.64
N ILE A 46 11.92 0.29 1.38
CA ILE A 46 11.22 -0.73 0.62
C ILE A 46 12.16 -1.28 -0.46
N THR A 47 12.19 -2.60 -0.59
CA THR A 47 13.05 -3.30 -1.55
C THR A 47 12.22 -4.32 -2.32
N PHE A 48 12.36 -4.35 -3.64
CA PHE A 48 11.74 -5.31 -4.53
C PHE A 48 12.81 -6.23 -5.08
N VAL A 49 12.63 -7.52 -4.86
CA VAL A 49 13.54 -8.57 -5.35
C VAL A 49 12.79 -9.43 -6.35
N GLU A 50 13.28 -9.52 -7.59
CA GLU A 50 12.69 -10.40 -8.60
C GLU A 50 12.83 -11.85 -8.14
N ARG A 51 11.72 -12.58 -8.00
CA ARG A 51 11.73 -13.94 -7.43
C ARG A 51 12.47 -14.93 -8.32
N ALA A 52 12.39 -14.75 -9.65
CA ALA A 52 13.02 -15.64 -10.61
C ALA A 52 14.55 -15.63 -10.53
N THR A 53 15.14 -14.47 -10.21
CA THR A 53 16.60 -14.26 -10.26
C THR A 53 17.22 -13.97 -8.90
N GLY A 54 16.43 -13.52 -7.92
CA GLY A 54 16.90 -13.00 -6.64
C GLY A 54 17.55 -11.62 -6.73
N ILE A 55 17.42 -10.91 -7.87
CA ILE A 55 18.03 -9.59 -8.08
C ILE A 55 17.15 -8.49 -7.48
N ILE A 56 17.77 -7.55 -6.77
CA ILE A 56 17.11 -6.32 -6.35
C ILE A 56 16.89 -5.44 -7.59
N VAL A 57 15.64 -5.23 -7.96
CA VAL A 57 15.26 -4.39 -9.11
C VAL A 57 14.90 -2.97 -8.70
N TYR A 58 14.55 -2.78 -7.43
CA TYR A 58 14.19 -1.48 -6.88
C TYR A 58 14.43 -1.44 -5.38
N GLU A 59 14.93 -0.30 -4.91
CA GLU A 59 15.09 0.01 -3.50
C GLU A 59 14.90 1.51 -3.31
N GLU A 60 14.02 1.90 -2.38
CA GLU A 60 13.80 3.30 -2.03
C GLU A 60 13.71 3.44 -0.51
N THR A 61 14.33 4.50 0.02
CA THR A 61 14.20 4.90 1.41
C THR A 61 13.46 6.22 1.49
N PHE A 62 12.41 6.28 2.31
CA PHE A 62 11.56 7.45 2.47
C PHE A 62 11.19 7.68 3.94
N CYS A 63 10.87 8.93 4.26
CA CYS A 63 10.30 9.34 5.54
C CYS A 63 8.83 9.64 5.34
N ALA A 64 7.97 9.09 6.20
CA ALA A 64 6.53 9.29 6.10
C ALA A 64 5.87 9.21 7.47
N ILE A 65 4.75 9.91 7.63
CA ILE A 65 3.77 9.64 8.69
C ILE A 65 2.77 8.58 8.23
N GLU A 66 2.04 7.98 9.17
CA GLU A 66 1.16 6.83 8.86
C GLU A 66 0.13 7.13 7.76
N VAL A 67 -0.44 8.34 7.77
CA VAL A 67 -1.46 8.76 6.80
C VAL A 67 -0.94 8.95 5.37
N GLU A 68 0.39 9.09 5.19
CA GLU A 68 1.02 9.25 3.87
C GLU A 68 1.39 7.92 3.23
N LEU A 69 1.55 6.86 4.04
CA LEU A 69 2.00 5.55 3.58
C LEU A 69 1.15 4.97 2.43
N PRO A 70 -0.19 5.04 2.43
CA PRO A 70 -0.98 4.49 1.34
C PRO A 70 -0.65 5.10 -0.03
N ALA A 71 -0.55 6.44 -0.10
CA ALA A 71 -0.23 7.15 -1.34
C ALA A 71 1.21 6.90 -1.80
N ILE A 72 2.15 6.77 -0.86
CA ILE A 72 3.54 6.43 -1.16
C ILE A 72 3.62 5.01 -1.72
N TYR A 73 2.97 4.04 -1.09
CA TYR A 73 2.97 2.66 -1.59
C TYR A 73 2.28 2.56 -2.96
N GLU A 74 1.16 3.24 -3.18
CA GLU A 74 0.51 3.26 -4.50
C GLU A 74 1.47 3.74 -5.59
N ARG A 75 2.15 4.88 -5.39
CA ARG A 75 3.17 5.39 -6.32
C ARG A 75 4.30 4.40 -6.58
N ILE A 76 4.75 3.70 -5.53
CA ILE A 76 5.88 2.77 -5.63
C ILE A 76 5.48 1.48 -6.37
N PHE A 77 4.26 0.99 -6.16
CA PHE A 77 3.78 -0.26 -6.74
C PHE A 77 3.21 -0.08 -8.16
N GLU A 78 2.69 1.10 -8.50
CA GLU A 78 2.08 1.39 -9.82
C GLU A 78 2.95 0.94 -11.02
N PRO A 79 4.28 1.15 -11.06
CA PRO A 79 5.10 0.72 -12.19
C PRO A 79 5.27 -0.81 -12.34
N PHE A 80 5.00 -1.58 -11.28
CA PHE A 80 5.15 -3.03 -11.25
C PHE A 80 3.86 -3.77 -11.60
N GLY A 81 2.73 -3.07 -11.65
CA GLY A 81 1.43 -3.63 -11.99
C GLY A 81 0.77 -4.46 -10.88
N ASP A 82 -0.39 -5.02 -11.19
CA ASP A 82 -1.25 -5.71 -10.21
C ASP A 82 -0.66 -7.04 -9.73
N ASP A 83 0.18 -7.68 -10.54
CA ASP A 83 0.79 -9.00 -10.28
C ASP A 83 2.15 -8.90 -9.56
N VAL A 84 2.50 -7.72 -9.04
CA VAL A 84 3.77 -7.44 -8.36
C VAL A 84 4.17 -8.47 -7.29
N LEU A 85 3.21 -9.03 -6.55
CA LEU A 85 3.51 -10.00 -5.48
C LEU A 85 3.82 -11.40 -6.01
N ASP A 86 3.42 -11.71 -7.24
CA ASP A 86 3.69 -12.98 -7.91
C ASP A 86 5.12 -13.01 -8.46
N ASP A 87 5.58 -11.88 -9.02
CA ASP A 87 6.90 -11.76 -9.65
C ASP A 87 8.00 -11.27 -8.69
N TYR A 88 7.62 -10.52 -7.65
CA TYR A 88 8.56 -9.88 -6.73
C TYR A 88 8.33 -10.28 -5.27
N GLU A 89 9.43 -10.43 -4.54
CA GLU A 89 9.45 -10.40 -3.09
C GLU A 89 9.61 -8.94 -2.65
N VAL A 90 8.57 -8.40 -2.00
CA VAL A 90 8.59 -7.05 -1.43
C VAL A 90 8.99 -7.12 0.03
N ARG A 91 10.05 -6.37 0.39
CA ARG A 91 10.57 -6.27 1.76
C ARG A 91 10.42 -4.83 2.24
N ILE A 92 9.88 -4.64 3.45
CA ILE A 92 9.77 -3.33 4.08
C ILE A 92 10.52 -3.37 5.41
N LYS A 93 11.44 -2.43 5.59
CA LYS A 93 12.26 -2.30 6.80
C LYS A 93 12.03 -0.93 7.44
N GLY A 94 11.70 -0.91 8.72
CA GLY A 94 11.72 0.31 9.52
C GLY A 94 13.15 0.73 9.88
N ASN A 95 13.46 2.02 9.71
CA ASN A 95 14.80 2.58 9.93
C ASN A 95 14.91 3.45 11.19
N GLY A 96 13.80 3.73 11.87
CA GLY A 96 13.76 4.62 13.03
C GLY A 96 13.09 5.96 12.73
N PRO A 97 12.98 6.86 13.72
CA PRO A 97 12.46 8.21 13.54
C PRO A 97 13.27 8.99 12.51
N CYS A 98 12.61 9.79 11.69
CA CYS A 98 13.28 10.72 10.79
C CYS A 98 13.65 12.01 11.53
N ASN A 99 14.90 12.45 11.40
CA ASN A 99 15.31 13.79 11.81
C ASN A 99 15.24 14.71 10.59
N TYR A 100 14.34 15.69 10.63
CA TYR A 100 14.33 16.80 9.67
C TYR A 100 15.25 17.94 10.14
#